data_AF-A0A453QNL4-F1
#
_entry.id   AF-A0A453QNL4-F1
#
_cell.length_a   1.000
_cell.length_b   1.000
_cell.length_c   1.000
_cell.angle_alpha   90.00
_cell.angle_beta   90.00
_cell.angle_gamma   90.00
#
_symmetry.space_group_name_H-M   'P 1'
#
loop_
_entity.id
_entity.type
_entity.pdbx_description
1 polymer ?
#
loop_
_entity_poly.entity_id
_entity_poly.type
_entity_poly.pdbx_seq_one_letter_code
_entity_poly.pdbx_strand_id
1 'polypeptide(L)'
;MHIIQNYYPGVIAVAIPFDPPRMFESFWKIAKNFVQPDMKEKVKFVYANKPESLKIMADIFDLDTLESSFGGRSTGTAFHINKYAERMRRADKMRGASKDSNGHNHN
;
A
#
# COMPACT_ATOMS: atom_id res chain seq x y z
N MET A 1 2.27 -12.68 -11.20
CA MET A 1 2.88 -13.26 -9.98
C MET A 1 4.41 -13.19 -9.95
N HIS A 2 5.12 -13.12 -11.08
CA HIS A 2 6.59 -13.13 -11.10
C HIS A 2 7.26 -11.87 -10.52
N ILE A 3 6.66 -10.67 -10.74
CA ILE A 3 7.25 -9.39 -10.29
C ILE A 3 7.29 -9.26 -8.77
N ILE A 4 6.16 -9.56 -8.09
CA ILE A 4 6.05 -9.45 -6.63
C ILE A 4 6.95 -10.49 -5.95
N GLN A 5 7.01 -11.71 -6.47
CA GLN A 5 7.77 -12.81 -5.86
C GLN A 5 9.29 -12.67 -6.02
N ASN A 6 9.78 -12.14 -7.15
CA ASN A 6 11.23 -12.08 -7.43
C ASN A 6 11.90 -10.77 -7.03
N TYR A 7 11.18 -9.64 -7.05
CA TYR A 7 11.79 -8.33 -6.81
C TYR A 7 11.46 -7.72 -5.44
N TYR A 8 10.41 -8.20 -4.77
CA TYR A 8 9.99 -7.71 -3.45
C TYR A 8 9.58 -8.85 -2.49
N PRO A 9 10.37 -9.92 -2.33
CA PRO A 9 10.04 -10.98 -1.39
C PRO A 9 9.98 -10.41 0.04
N GLY A 10 8.85 -10.60 0.73
CA GLY A 10 8.67 -10.21 2.13
C GLY A 10 8.36 -8.73 2.41
N VAL A 11 8.31 -7.85 1.40
CA VAL A 11 8.09 -6.39 1.60
C VAL A 11 6.62 -6.05 1.88
N ILE A 12 5.69 -6.91 1.47
CA ILE A 12 4.26 -6.72 1.74
C ILE A 12 3.99 -7.12 3.19
N ALA A 13 3.74 -6.12 4.04
CA ALA A 13 3.32 -6.31 5.42
C ALA A 13 1.81 -6.65 5.51
N VAL A 14 0.99 -5.99 4.70
CA VAL A 14 -0.45 -6.24 4.59
C VAL A 14 -0.93 -5.83 3.19
N ALA A 15 -1.96 -6.51 2.68
CA ALA A 15 -2.69 -6.09 1.49
C ALA A 15 -4.17 -5.99 1.82
N ILE A 16 -4.78 -4.83 1.54
CA ILE A 16 -6.16 -4.53 1.92
C ILE A 16 -6.99 -4.25 0.67
N PRO A 17 -7.80 -5.22 0.24
CA PRO A 17 -8.95 -4.95 -0.61
C PRO A 17 -10.00 -4.20 0.22
N PHE A 18 -10.13 -2.88 0.00
CA PHE A 18 -11.11 -2.03 0.66
C PHE A 18 -12.39 -1.93 -0.17
N ASP A 19 -13.52 -2.24 0.47
CA ASP A 19 -14.87 -2.36 -0.09
C ASP A 19 -14.98 -3.11 -1.44
N PRO A 20 -14.35 -4.30 -1.57
CA PRO A 20 -14.38 -5.04 -2.83
C PRO A 20 -15.74 -5.69 -3.07
N PRO A 21 -16.14 -5.94 -4.33
CA PRO A 21 -17.31 -6.77 -4.63
C PRO A 21 -17.17 -8.17 -3.98
N ARG A 22 -18.27 -8.73 -3.44
CA ARG A 22 -18.25 -10.02 -2.72
C ARG A 22 -17.59 -11.17 -3.49
N MET A 23 -17.65 -11.15 -4.82
CA MET A 23 -17.00 -12.15 -5.69
C MET A 23 -15.47 -12.20 -5.51
N PHE A 24 -14.83 -11.13 -5.03
CA PHE A 24 -13.39 -11.09 -4.79
C PHE A 24 -12.95 -12.02 -3.65
N GLU A 25 -13.78 -12.26 -2.63
CA GLU A 25 -13.44 -13.24 -1.59
C GLU A 25 -13.37 -14.66 -2.19
N SER A 26 -14.33 -15.00 -3.07
CA SER A 26 -14.35 -16.28 -3.78
C SER A 26 -13.15 -16.41 -4.71
N PHE A 27 -12.80 -15.34 -5.43
CA PHE A 27 -11.58 -15.31 -6.24
C PHE A 27 -10.33 -15.50 -5.38
N TRP A 28 -10.24 -14.83 -4.24
CA TRP A 28 -9.11 -14.96 -3.32
C TRP A 28 -8.99 -16.39 -2.75
N LYS A 29 -10.10 -17.08 -2.47
CA LYS A 29 -10.07 -18.49 -2.05
C LYS A 29 -9.40 -19.41 -3.06
N ILE A 30 -9.47 -19.09 -4.35
CA ILE A 30 -8.80 -19.83 -5.42
C ILE A 30 -7.35 -19.33 -5.58
N ALA A 31 -7.17 -18.01 -5.68
CA ALA A 31 -5.88 -17.38 -5.90
C ALA A 31 -4.88 -17.64 -4.77
N LYS A 32 -5.34 -17.74 -3.51
CA LYS A 32 -4.50 -17.96 -2.32
C LYS A 32 -3.61 -19.20 -2.45
N ASN A 33 -4.04 -20.23 -3.20
CA ASN A 33 -3.27 -21.46 -3.40
C ASN A 33 -1.99 -21.25 -4.23
N PHE A 34 -1.94 -20.17 -5.02
CA PHE A 34 -0.81 -19.81 -5.87
C PHE A 34 0.13 -18.77 -5.23
N VAL A 35 -0.18 -18.34 -4.01
CA VAL A 35 0.60 -17.34 -3.26
C VAL A 35 1.30 -18.03 -2.10
N GLN A 36 2.45 -17.49 -1.71
CA GLN A 36 3.25 -18.04 -0.62
C GLN A 36 2.42 -18.09 0.69
N PRO A 37 2.66 -19.08 1.57
CA PRO A 37 1.89 -19.26 2.80
C PRO A 37 1.82 -18.00 3.66
N ASP A 38 2.91 -17.23 3.73
CA ASP A 38 3.01 -15.98 4.48
C ASP A 38 2.09 -14.88 3.91
N MET A 39 1.84 -14.86 2.60
CA MET A 39 0.95 -13.89 1.95
C MET A 39 -0.53 -14.15 2.24
N LYS A 40 -0.90 -15.40 2.55
CA LYS A 40 -2.31 -15.76 2.81
C LYS A 40 -2.86 -15.02 4.02
N GLU A 41 -2.05 -14.85 5.04
CA GLU A 41 -2.43 -14.21 6.32
C GLU A 41 -2.36 -12.68 6.26
N LYS A 42 -1.59 -12.15 5.31
CA LYS A 42 -1.37 -10.73 5.06
C LYS A 42 -2.50 -10.05 4.30
N VAL A 43 -3.39 -10.79 3.66
CA VAL A 43 -4.56 -10.20 2.98
C VAL A 43 -5.71 -10.02 3.96
N LYS A 44 -6.14 -8.77 4.18
CA LYS A 44 -7.24 -8.41 5.07
C LYS A 44 -8.34 -7.71 4.26
N PHE A 45 -9.48 -8.38 4.09
CA PHE A 45 -10.63 -7.77 3.44
C PHE A 45 -11.30 -6.78 4.39
N VAL A 46 -11.53 -5.57 3.90
CA VAL A 46 -12.20 -4.51 4.67
C VAL A 46 -13.45 -4.06 3.93
N TYR A 47 -14.57 -3.97 4.66
CA TYR A 47 -15.86 -3.53 4.13
C TYR A 47 -16.32 -2.29 4.87
N ALA A 48 -16.69 -1.23 4.13
CA ALA A 48 -17.07 0.05 4.72
C ALA A 48 -18.36 -0.04 5.56
N ASN A 49 -19.22 -1.01 5.26
CA ASN A 49 -20.48 -1.24 5.98
C ASN A 49 -20.35 -2.14 7.22
N LYS A 50 -19.14 -2.62 7.56
CA LYS A 50 -18.90 -3.48 8.73
C LYS A 50 -17.98 -2.77 9.71
N PRO A 51 -18.49 -2.36 10.90
CA PRO A 51 -17.68 -1.69 11.91
C PRO A 51 -16.46 -2.50 12.35
N GLU A 52 -16.58 -3.82 12.43
CA GLU A 52 -15.46 -4.72 12.76
C GLU A 52 -14.35 -4.68 11.71
N SER A 53 -14.69 -4.58 10.43
CA SER A 53 -13.71 -4.46 9.35
C SER A 53 -13.01 -3.11 9.36
N LEU A 54 -13.71 -2.03 9.74
CA LEU A 54 -13.10 -0.71 9.87
C LEU A 54 -12.12 -0.61 11.03
N LYS A 55 -12.30 -1.40 12.11
CA LYS A 55 -11.30 -1.48 13.20
C LYS A 55 -9.95 -1.97 12.69
N ILE A 56 -9.92 -2.90 11.72
CA ILE A 56 -8.67 -3.36 11.09
C ILE A 56 -7.91 -2.18 10.45
N MET A 57 -8.61 -1.22 9.84
CA MET A 57 -7.97 -0.01 9.30
C MET A 57 -7.40 0.86 10.40
N ALA A 58 -8.09 0.99 11.54
CA ALA A 58 -7.64 1.77 12.70
C ALA A 58 -6.43 1.14 13.40
N ASP A 59 -6.35 -0.19 13.42
CA ASP A 59 -5.25 -0.93 14.04
C ASP A 59 -3.96 -0.87 13.20
N ILE A 60 -4.09 -0.69 11.89
CA ILE A 60 -2.96 -0.72 10.93
C ILE A 60 -2.53 0.69 10.50
N PHE A 61 -3.48 1.63 10.36
CA PHE A 61 -3.24 2.97 9.83
C PHE A 61 -3.66 4.05 10.82
N ASP A 62 -2.93 5.16 10.80
CA ASP A 62 -3.40 6.40 11.42
C ASP A 62 -4.56 6.99 10.60
N LEU A 63 -5.76 6.87 11.14
CA LEU A 63 -6.99 7.31 10.49
C LEU A 63 -7.01 8.83 10.22
N ASP A 64 -6.30 9.66 10.98
CA ASP A 64 -6.30 11.11 10.76
C ASP A 64 -5.47 11.52 9.55
N THR A 65 -4.53 10.67 9.14
CA THR A 65 -3.73 10.86 7.92
C THR A 65 -4.22 10.04 6.74
N LEU A 66 -5.00 8.99 7.00
CA LEU A 66 -5.60 8.13 5.99
C LEU A 66 -6.68 8.87 5.19
N GLU A 67 -6.70 8.62 3.88
CA GLU A 67 -7.67 9.21 2.97
C GLU A 67 -9.10 8.70 3.23
N SER A 68 -10.09 9.58 3.06
CA SER A 68 -11.50 9.29 3.30
C SER A 68 -12.08 8.19 2.41
N SER A 69 -11.57 8.01 1.19
CA SER A 69 -11.95 6.89 0.31
C SER A 69 -11.63 5.51 0.88
N PHE A 70 -10.72 5.43 1.86
CA PHE A 70 -10.37 4.20 2.59
C PHE A 70 -10.91 4.20 4.04
N GLY A 71 -11.87 5.08 4.36
CA GLY A 71 -12.45 5.21 5.70
C GLY A 71 -11.64 6.06 6.68
N GLY A 72 -10.65 6.82 6.20
CA GLY A 72 -9.90 7.78 7.00
C GLY A 72 -10.61 9.13 7.20
N ARG A 73 -9.99 10.00 8.00
CA ARG A 73 -10.48 11.33 8.39
C ARG A 73 -9.61 12.47 7.85
N SER A 74 -8.64 12.16 6.98
CA SER A 74 -7.78 13.19 6.40
C SER A 74 -8.61 14.27 5.72
N THR A 75 -8.43 15.51 6.16
CA THR A 75 -9.10 16.71 5.64
C THR A 75 -8.39 17.27 4.40
N GLY A 76 -7.30 16.65 3.98
CA GLY A 76 -6.56 17.01 2.78
C GLY A 76 -7.36 16.77 1.49
N THR A 77 -6.94 17.40 0.39
CA THR A 77 -7.53 17.14 -0.92
C THR A 77 -7.45 15.65 -1.25
N ALA A 78 -8.56 15.08 -1.72
CA ALA A 78 -8.64 13.70 -2.22
C ALA A 78 -7.45 13.35 -3.12
N PHE A 79 -7.06 12.08 -3.13
CA PHE A 79 -5.88 11.59 -3.84
C PHE A 79 -5.90 12.07 -5.28
N HIS A 80 -4.83 12.77 -5.64
CA HIS A 80 -4.68 13.36 -6.96
C HIS A 80 -3.43 12.80 -7.63
N ILE A 81 -3.64 11.92 -8.62
CA ILE A 81 -2.57 11.16 -9.27
C ILE A 81 -1.43 12.05 -9.81
N ASN A 82 -1.76 13.20 -10.41
CA ASN A 82 -0.74 14.13 -10.92
C ASN A 82 0.10 14.74 -9.79
N LYS A 83 -0.51 15.13 -8.66
CA LYS A 83 0.23 15.68 -7.50
C LYS A 83 1.12 14.60 -6.88
N TYR A 84 0.60 13.38 -6.78
CA TYR A 84 1.36 12.22 -6.30
C TYR A 84 2.57 11.95 -7.21
N ALA A 85 2.37 11.90 -8.53
CA ALA A 85 3.44 11.66 -9.49
C ALA A 85 4.52 12.74 -9.45
N GLU A 86 4.14 14.02 -9.37
CA GLU A 86 5.08 15.13 -9.20
C GLU A 86 5.89 15.02 -7.90
N ARG A 87 5.23 14.67 -6.79
CA ARG A 87 5.92 14.43 -5.50
C ARG A 87 6.93 13.30 -5.62
N MET A 88 6.56 12.17 -6.23
CA MET A 88 7.46 11.02 -6.43
C MET A 88 8.67 11.39 -7.29
N ARG A 89 8.47 12.08 -8.42
CA ARG A 89 9.57 12.54 -9.29
C ARG A 89 10.54 13.47 -8.56
N ARG A 90 10.03 14.38 -7.71
CA ARG A 90 10.87 15.27 -6.91
C ARG A 90 11.69 14.50 -5.87
N ALA A 91 11.06 13.54 -5.19
CA ALA A 91 11.75 12.69 -4.21
C ALA A 91 12.85 11.84 -4.87
N ASP A 92 12.60 11.28 -6.04
CA ASP A 92 13.60 10.52 -6.80
C ASP A 92 14.78 11.39 -7.23
N LYS A 93 14.52 12.61 -7.70
CA LYS A 93 15.58 13.60 -8.03
C LYS A 93 16.43 13.95 -6.81
N MET A 94 15.82 14.16 -5.64
CA MET A 94 16.55 14.44 -4.40
C MET A 94 17.42 13.24 -3.99
N ARG A 95 16.89 12.01 -4.06
CA ARG A 95 17.65 10.78 -3.75
C ARG A 95 18.81 10.54 -4.72
N GLY A 96 18.65 10.89 -6.00
CA GLY A 96 19.73 10.87 -6.99
C GLY A 96 20.79 11.93 -6.70
N ALA A 97 20.37 13.18 -6.45
CA ALA A 97 21.28 14.29 -6.15
C ALA A 97 22.10 14.08 -4.86
N SER A 98 21.53 13.40 -3.85
CA SER A 98 22.27 13.02 -2.64
C SER A 98 23.35 11.97 -2.88
N LYS A 99 23.26 11.17 -3.94
CA LYS A 99 24.33 10.23 -4.31
C LYS A 99 25.49 10.93 -5.03
N ASP A 100 25.20 11.94 -5.84
CA ASP A 100 26.21 12.69 -6.59
C ASP A 100 27.04 13.63 -5.69
N SER A 101 26.47 14.09 -4.57
CA SER A 101 27.14 14.98 -3.62
C SER A 101 28.10 14.27 -2.65
N ASN A 102 28.09 12.93 -2.58
CA ASN A 102 28.99 12.16 -1.72
C ASN A 102 30.24 11.61 -2.46
N GLY A 103 30.43 12.00 -3.72
CA GLY A 103 31.53 11.52 -4.59
C GLY A 103 32.66 12.52 -4.86
N HIS A 104 32.66 13.70 -4.24
CA HIS A 104 33.71 14.71 -4.40
C HIS A 104 34.37 15.04 -3.06
N ASN A 105 35.14 14.09 -2.53
CA ASN A 105 36.33 14.43 -1.74
C ASN A 105 37.23 13.20 -1.64
N HIS A 106 38.12 12.98 -2.62
CA HIS A 106 39.42 12.37 -2.39
C HIS A 106 40.29 12.57 -3.64
N ASN A 107 41.45 13.18 -3.38
CA ASN A 107 42.62 13.45 -4.23
C ASN A 107 42.60 14.74 -5.07
#